data_AF-A0A521T1C2-F1
#
_entry.id   AF-A0A521T1C2-F1
#
_cell.length_a   1.000
_cell.length_b   1.000
_cell.length_c   1.000
_cell.angle_alpha   90.00
_cell.angle_beta   90.00
_cell.angle_gamma   90.00
#
_symmetry.space_group_name_H-M   'P 1'
#
loop_
_entity.id
_entity.type
_entity.pdbx_description
1 polymer ?
#
loop_
_entity_poly.entity_id
_entity_poly.type
_entity_poly.pdbx_seq_one_letter_code
_entity_poly.pdbx_strand_id
1 'polypeptide(L)'
;MSERIAVLSAPDAVQIKLAGQPDAPNASASVVMSPTRGMVLTAEHLPALAAGKIYQLWVVTKQAPVSIGTFEVNADGSVTGTMPITEEAKLNPVAVAVTIEPAGGVSAPTGPKVLVGLLNH
;
A
#
# COMPACT_ATOMS: atom_id res chain seq x y z
N MET A 1 6.01 -10.62 -20.92
CA MET A 1 4.86 -10.61 -19.99
C MET A 1 5.05 -9.44 -19.04
N SER A 2 4.07 -8.56 -18.86
CA SER A 2 4.22 -7.39 -17.98
C SER A 2 4.28 -7.81 -16.50
N GLU A 3 5.16 -7.19 -15.73
CA GLU A 3 5.41 -7.50 -14.30
C GLU A 3 4.11 -7.50 -13.47
N ARG A 4 3.25 -6.50 -13.70
CA ARG A 4 1.92 -6.43 -13.07
C ARG A 4 1.06 -7.67 -13.33
N ILE A 5 1.02 -8.19 -14.56
CA ILE A 5 0.26 -9.40 -14.87
C ILE A 5 0.87 -10.60 -14.14
N ALA A 6 2.20 -10.67 -14.04
CA ALA A 6 2.88 -11.75 -13.33
C ALA A 6 2.54 -11.78 -11.82
N VAL A 7 2.35 -10.62 -11.18
CA VAL A 7 1.86 -10.55 -9.79
C VAL A 7 0.40 -10.98 -9.70
N LEU A 8 -0.47 -10.41 -10.55
CA LEU A 8 -1.92 -10.67 -10.51
C LEU A 8 -2.27 -12.13 -10.80
N SER A 9 -1.46 -12.82 -11.61
CA SER A 9 -1.68 -14.23 -11.96
C SER A 9 -0.86 -15.21 -11.09
N ALA A 10 -0.17 -14.74 -10.05
CA ALA A 10 0.67 -15.61 -9.25
C ALA A 10 -0.20 -16.57 -8.40
N PRO A 11 0.14 -17.86 -8.30
CA PRO A 11 -0.64 -18.83 -7.54
C PRO A 11 -0.61 -18.58 -6.02
N ASP A 12 0.39 -17.83 -5.56
CA ASP A 12 0.56 -17.37 -4.18
C ASP A 12 0.03 -15.94 -3.96
N ALA A 13 -0.67 -15.36 -4.93
CA ALA A 13 -1.23 -14.03 -4.82
C ALA A 13 -2.41 -14.01 -3.85
N VAL A 14 -2.37 -13.08 -2.90
CA VAL A 14 -3.47 -12.79 -1.99
C VAL A 14 -3.99 -11.38 -2.25
N GLN A 15 -5.32 -11.24 -2.29
CA GLN A 15 -5.98 -9.94 -2.43
C GLN A 15 -6.41 -9.42 -1.06
N ILE A 16 -6.01 -8.20 -0.75
CA ILE A 16 -6.32 -7.49 0.49
C ILE A 16 -7.11 -6.25 0.10
N LYS A 17 -8.26 -6.04 0.73
CA LYS A 17 -9.06 -4.82 0.59
C LYS A 17 -8.70 -3.86 1.72
N LEU A 18 -8.46 -2.60 1.37
CA LEU A 18 -8.15 -1.55 2.32
C LEU A 18 -9.32 -0.55 2.34
N ALA A 19 -9.77 -0.23 3.55
CA ALA A 19 -10.85 0.72 3.78
C ALA A 19 -10.30 2.08 4.20
N GLY A 20 -10.98 3.15 3.76
CA GLY A 20 -10.75 4.52 4.16
C GLY A 20 -10.78 4.68 5.69
N GLN A 21 -9.93 5.57 6.18
CA GLN A 21 -9.82 5.95 7.59
C GLN A 21 -10.36 7.37 7.79
N PRO A 22 -10.48 7.90 9.03
CA PRO A 22 -11.11 9.20 9.28
C PRO A 22 -10.56 10.38 8.45
N ASP A 23 -9.27 10.39 8.12
CA ASP A 23 -8.64 11.41 7.28
C ASP A 23 -8.93 11.26 5.76
N ALA A 24 -9.48 10.12 5.34
CA ALA A 24 -9.87 9.82 3.97
C ALA A 24 -11.02 8.79 3.93
N PRO A 25 -12.22 9.12 4.45
CA PRO A 25 -13.27 8.12 4.71
C PRO A 25 -13.86 7.52 3.42
N ASN A 26 -13.75 8.23 2.30
CA ASN A 26 -14.24 7.79 1.00
C ASN A 26 -13.18 7.03 0.18
N ALA A 27 -11.92 7.01 0.64
CA ALA A 27 -10.85 6.31 -0.04
C ALA A 27 -11.07 4.80 0.06
N SER A 28 -10.70 4.09 -1.01
CA SER A 28 -10.67 2.64 -1.01
C SER A 28 -9.50 2.13 -1.82
N ALA A 29 -9.00 0.95 -1.48
CA ALA A 29 -7.95 0.32 -2.27
C ALA A 29 -8.03 -1.20 -2.23
N SER A 30 -7.37 -1.82 -3.19
CA SER A 30 -7.02 -3.23 -3.18
C SER A 30 -5.53 -3.39 -3.42
N VAL A 31 -4.94 -4.30 -2.66
CA VAL A 31 -3.58 -4.76 -2.86
C VAL A 31 -3.62 -6.22 -3.23
N VAL A 32 -2.97 -6.57 -4.34
CA VAL A 32 -2.64 -7.96 -4.67
C VAL A 32 -1.18 -8.16 -4.34
N MET A 33 -0.89 -9.10 -3.45
CA MET A 33 0.45 -9.36 -2.94
C MET A 33 0.84 -10.81 -3.26
N SER A 34 1.97 -11.00 -3.91
CA SER A 34 2.65 -12.28 -4.07
C SER A 34 4.02 -12.20 -3.41
N PRO A 35 4.31 -13.02 -2.38
CA PRO A 35 5.64 -13.06 -1.76
C PRO A 35 6.78 -13.34 -2.74
N THR A 36 6.50 -13.96 -3.89
CA THR A 36 7.50 -14.32 -4.91
C THR A 36 7.55 -13.36 -6.10
N ARG A 37 6.49 -12.56 -6.34
CA ARG A 37 6.39 -11.68 -7.52
C ARG A 37 6.29 -10.20 -7.22
N GLY A 38 5.89 -9.78 -6.02
CA GLY A 38 5.74 -8.38 -5.65
C GLY A 38 4.29 -8.00 -5.31
N MET A 39 4.00 -6.71 -5.40
CA MET A 39 2.71 -6.13 -5.00
C MET A 39 2.14 -5.24 -6.09
N VAL A 40 0.82 -5.28 -6.25
CA VAL A 40 0.06 -4.34 -7.08
C VAL A 40 -0.94 -3.62 -6.18
N LEU A 41 -0.83 -2.29 -6.11
CA LEU A 41 -1.80 -1.42 -5.45
C LEU A 41 -2.71 -0.80 -6.51
N THR A 42 -4.01 -0.86 -6.25
CA THR A 42 -5.03 -0.07 -6.95
C THR A 42 -5.82 0.69 -5.90
N ALA A 43 -5.85 2.02 -5.98
CA ALA A 43 -6.59 2.86 -5.04
C ALA A 43 -7.40 3.93 -5.77
N GLU A 44 -8.49 4.36 -5.13
CA GLU A 44 -9.44 5.34 -5.64
C GLU A 44 -9.88 6.30 -4.52
N HIS A 45 -10.29 7.51 -4.92
CA HIS A 45 -10.79 8.57 -4.05
C HIS A 45 -9.81 8.98 -2.93
N LEU A 46 -8.50 8.85 -3.17
CA LEU A 46 -7.49 9.42 -2.28
C LEU A 46 -7.47 10.95 -2.46
N PRO A 47 -7.40 11.73 -1.36
CA PRO A 47 -7.38 13.18 -1.45
C PRO A 47 -6.11 13.71 -2.12
N ALA A 48 -6.19 14.87 -2.77
CA ALA A 48 -4.99 15.57 -3.21
C ALA A 48 -4.16 15.98 -1.99
N LEU A 49 -2.84 15.81 -2.06
CA LEU A 49 -1.93 16.14 -0.98
C LEU A 49 -1.40 17.57 -1.11
N ALA A 50 -1.14 18.21 0.03
CA ALA A 50 -0.42 19.48 0.07
C ALA A 50 1.04 19.30 -0.41
N ALA A 51 1.65 20.39 -0.87
CA ALA A 51 3.05 20.39 -1.30
C ALA A 51 3.97 19.85 -0.19
N GLY A 52 4.94 19.01 -0.56
CA GLY A 52 5.88 18.39 0.37
C GLY A 52 5.33 17.18 1.12
N LYS A 53 4.19 16.61 0.70
CA LYS A 53 3.63 15.36 1.22
C LYS A 53 3.57 14.28 0.13
N ILE A 54 3.61 13.03 0.55
CA ILE A 54 3.52 11.85 -0.31
C ILE A 54 2.73 10.73 0.39
N TYR A 55 2.12 9.83 -0.38
CA TYR A 55 1.60 8.60 0.19
C TYR A 55 2.71 7.57 0.36
N GLN A 56 2.66 6.81 1.45
CA GLN A 56 3.58 5.70 1.67
C GLN A 56 2.80 4.42 1.97
N LEU A 57 3.12 3.35 1.24
CA LEU A 57 2.55 2.01 1.40
C LEU A 57 3.40 1.21 2.38
N TRP A 58 2.72 0.53 3.30
CA TRP A 58 3.32 -0.28 4.34
C TRP A 58 2.74 -1.69 4.34
N VAL A 59 3.60 -2.69 4.50
CA VAL A 59 3.18 -3.99 5.04
C VAL A 59 3.45 -3.94 6.53
N VAL A 60 2.39 -4.13 7.33
CA VAL A 60 2.50 -4.21 8.78
C VAL A 60 2.70 -5.67 9.15
N THR A 61 3.83 -5.96 9.79
CA THR A 61 4.13 -7.29 10.33
C THR A 61 3.83 -7.35 11.82
N LYS A 62 3.92 -8.54 12.42
CA LYS A 62 3.89 -8.69 13.89
C LYS A 62 5.01 -7.94 14.62
N GLN A 63 6.11 -7.61 13.94
CA GLN A 63 7.26 -6.93 14.54
C GLN A 63 7.19 -5.41 14.35
N ALA A 64 7.03 -4.96 13.10
CA ALA A 64 7.02 -3.55 12.74
C ALA A 64 6.36 -3.30 11.36
N PRO A 65 5.93 -2.07 11.08
CA PRO A 65 5.65 -1.63 9.71
C PRO A 65 6.92 -1.65 8.86
N VAL A 66 6.81 -2.23 7.66
CA VAL A 66 7.86 -2.27 6.65
C VAL A 66 7.43 -1.40 5.48
N SER A 67 8.26 -0.41 5.12
CA SER A 67 8.00 0.46 3.97
C SER A 67 8.12 -0.34 2.67
N ILE A 68 7.08 -0.29 1.84
CA ILE A 68 7.06 -0.92 0.51
C ILE A 68 7.43 0.09 -0.58
N GLY A 69 7.02 1.34 -0.40
CA GLY A 69 7.34 2.41 -1.32
C GLY A 69 6.41 3.59 -1.16
N THR A 70 6.72 4.66 -1.87
CA THR A 70 5.92 5.88 -1.92
C THR A 70 5.22 6.01 -3.27
N PHE A 71 4.12 6.76 -3.32
CA PHE A 71 3.40 7.02 -4.56
C PHE A 71 2.65 8.35 -4.51
N GLU A 72 2.37 8.87 -5.69
CA GLU A 72 1.47 9.99 -5.93
C GLU A 72 0.16 9.46 -6.53
N VAL A 73 -0.89 10.28 -6.46
CA VAL A 73 -2.20 9.95 -7.05
C VAL A 73 -2.47 10.88 -8.23
N ASN A 74 -3.24 10.38 -9.19
CA ASN A 74 -3.74 11.18 -10.29
C ASN A 74 -4.68 12.29 -9.79
N ALA A 75 -5.00 13.26 -10.66
CA ALA A 75 -5.89 14.37 -10.32
C ALA A 75 -7.31 13.94 -9.89
N ASP A 76 -7.75 12.74 -10.27
CA ASP A 76 -9.03 12.13 -9.86
C ASP A 76 -8.93 11.31 -8.55
N GLY A 77 -7.77 11.31 -7.90
CA GLY A 77 -7.51 10.54 -6.67
C GLY A 77 -7.27 9.05 -6.90
N SER A 78 -7.07 8.62 -8.15
CA SER A 78 -6.74 7.22 -8.49
C SER A 78 -5.24 6.96 -8.53
N VAL A 79 -4.85 5.71 -8.31
CA VAL A 79 -3.49 5.22 -8.60
C VAL A 79 -3.52 3.73 -8.89
N THR A 80 -2.65 3.29 -9.81
CA THR A 80 -2.29 1.87 -9.94
C THR A 80 -0.78 1.76 -10.01
N GLY A 81 -0.17 1.10 -9.03
CA GLY A 81 1.27 0.94 -8.90
C GLY A 81 1.68 -0.51 -8.75
N THR A 82 2.88 -0.85 -9.24
CA THR A 82 3.54 -2.13 -8.94
C THR A 82 4.77 -1.83 -8.08
N MET A 83 4.95 -2.57 -6.99
CA MET A 83 6.02 -2.36 -6.02
C MET A 83 6.70 -3.69 -5.67
N PRO A 84 8.02 -3.68 -5.44
CA PRO A 84 8.71 -4.86 -4.93
C PRO A 84 8.27 -5.17 -3.49
N ILE A 85 8.40 -6.43 -3.09
CA ILE A 85 8.20 -6.86 -1.71
C ILE A 85 9.53 -7.30 -1.12
N THR A 86 9.87 -6.81 0.08
CA THR A 86 11.13 -7.15 0.76
C THR A 86 10.99 -8.45 1.58
N GLU A 87 12.11 -9.06 1.99
CA GLU A 87 12.07 -10.25 2.85
C GLU A 87 11.43 -9.93 4.21
N GLU A 88 11.68 -8.74 4.77
CA GLU A 88 11.10 -8.32 6.05
C GLU A 88 9.58 -8.22 5.97
N ALA A 89 9.04 -7.70 4.86
CA ALA A 89 7.60 -7.59 4.66
C ALA A 89 6.90 -8.97 4.59
N LYS A 90 7.63 -10.04 4.24
CA LYS A 90 7.09 -11.41 4.18
C LYS A 90 6.97 -12.06 5.56
N LEU A 91 7.65 -11.52 6.57
CA LEU A 91 7.71 -12.13 7.91
C LEU A 91 6.45 -11.82 8.73
N ASN A 92 5.48 -12.73 8.69
CA ASN A 92 4.22 -12.63 9.45
C ASN A 92 3.45 -11.32 9.20
N PRO A 93 3.07 -11.01 7.94
CA PRO A 93 2.25 -9.85 7.64
C PRO A 93 0.87 -9.99 8.29
N VAL A 94 0.37 -8.90 8.87
CA VAL A 94 -0.93 -8.83 9.56
C VAL A 94 -1.84 -7.75 8.99
N ALA A 95 -1.29 -6.72 8.35
CA ALA A 95 -2.06 -5.71 7.66
C ALA A 95 -1.27 -5.05 6.52
N VAL A 96 -1.98 -4.31 5.68
CA VAL A 96 -1.42 -3.31 4.76
C VAL A 96 -2.01 -1.96 5.12
N ALA A 97 -1.19 -0.92 5.09
CA ALA A 97 -1.63 0.44 5.39
C ALA A 97 -1.04 1.45 4.40
N VAL A 98 -1.74 2.56 4.22
CA VAL A 98 -1.23 3.75 3.54
C VAL A 98 -1.28 4.93 4.50
N THR A 99 -0.20 5.70 4.56
CA THR A 99 -0.12 6.94 5.35
C THR A 99 0.23 8.15 4.48
N ILE A 100 -0.02 9.36 5.00
CA ILE A 100 0.47 10.61 4.41
C ILE A 100 1.76 11.03 5.12
N GLU A 101 2.87 11.02 4.42
CA GLU A 101 4.21 11.27 4.97
C GLU A 101 4.86 12.50 4.33
N PRO A 102 5.94 13.05 4.92
CA PRO A 102 6.80 14.02 4.23
C PRO A 102 7.35 13.48 2.90
N ALA A 103 7.54 14.38 1.93
CA ALA A 103 8.19 14.04 0.66
C ALA A 103 9.55 13.36 0.90
N GLY A 104 9.84 12.32 0.13
CA GLY A 104 10.99 11.42 0.35
C GLY A 104 10.68 10.19 1.20
N GLY A 105 9.52 10.16 1.88
CA GLY A 105 9.10 9.05 2.72
C GLY A 105 9.87 8.99 4.04
N VAL A 106 9.51 8.01 4.86
CA VAL A 106 10.08 7.80 6.21
C VAL A 106 10.38 6.31 6.44
N SER A 107 11.24 6.01 7.41
CA SER A 107 11.57 4.63 7.78
C SER A 107 10.52 3.99 8.70
N ALA A 108 9.70 4.80 9.37
CA ALA A 108 8.56 4.35 10.18
C ALA A 108 7.41 5.37 10.03
N PRO A 109 6.14 4.93 10.04
CA PRO A 109 4.99 5.83 9.83
C PRO A 109 4.97 6.98 10.83
N THR A 110 4.80 8.21 10.34
CA THR A 110 4.68 9.42 11.19
C THR A 110 3.35 10.13 11.03
N GLY A 111 2.70 9.95 9.88
CA GLY A 111 1.47 10.65 9.54
C GLY A 111 0.18 9.86 9.80
N PRO A 112 -0.97 10.46 9.43
CA PRO A 112 -2.26 9.79 9.53
C PRO A 112 -2.31 8.56 8.61
N LYS A 113 -2.97 7.51 9.08
CA LYS A 113 -3.33 6.35 8.26
C LYS A 113 -4.58 6.70 7.49
N VAL A 114 -4.54 6.58 6.16
CA VAL A 114 -5.67 6.91 5.27
C VAL A 114 -6.36 5.67 4.71
N LEU A 115 -5.64 4.55 4.61
CA LEU A 115 -6.16 3.26 4.17
C LEU A 115 -5.58 2.17 5.07
N VAL A 116 -6.40 1.21 5.50
CA VAL A 116 -5.97 0.03 6.25
C VAL A 116 -6.75 -1.19 5.79
N GLY A 117 -6.05 -2.31 5.60
CA GLY A 117 -6.63 -3.63 5.31
C GLY A 117 -5.94 -4.70 6.13
N LEU A 118 -6.71 -5.51 6.85
CA LEU A 118 -6.17 -6.63 7.64
C LEU A 118 -5.95 -7.84 6.72
N LEU A 119 -4.88 -8.59 6.98
CA LEU A 119 -4.72 -9.92 6.43
C LEU A 119 -5.49 -10.88 7.34
N ASN A 120 -6.62 -11.38 6.85
CA ASN A 120 -7.33 -12.45 7.52
C ASN A 120 -6.57 -13.75 7.23
N HIS A 121 -6.02 -14.36 8.29
CA HIS A 121 -5.50 -15.72 8.27
C HIS A 121 -6.64 -16.71 8.53
#